data_AF-A0A7K7BIT3-F1
#
_entry.id   AF-A0A7K7BIT3-F1
#
_cell.length_a   1.000
_cell.length_b   1.000
_cell.length_c   1.000
_cell.angle_alpha   90.00
_cell.angle_beta   90.00
_cell.angle_gamma   90.00
#
_symmetry.space_group_name_H-M   'P 1'
#
loop_
_entity.id
_entity.type
_entity.pdbx_description
1 polymer ?
#
loop_
_entity_poly.entity_id
_entity_poly.type
_entity_poly.pdbx_seq_one_letter_code
_entity_poly.pdbx_strand_id
1 'polypeptide(L)'
;RLLLAPLLLLSSPAVTLLLGVFAQRELQEAPLAPLEGWQLFLQAVAEGLLDHHLYGALVFPAGALALYPCWLLLWNVLFWK
;
A
#
# COMPACT_ATOMS: atom_id res chain seq x y z
N ARG A 1 -19.24 10.72 7.23
CA ARG A 1 -18.59 10.22 5.99
C ARG A 1 -17.16 10.75 5.82
N LEU A 2 -16.93 12.07 5.93
CA LEU A 2 -15.58 12.68 5.84
C LEU A 2 -14.52 12.06 6.78
N LEU A 3 -14.91 11.57 7.96
CA LEU A 3 -14.00 10.90 8.90
C LEU A 3 -13.81 9.40 8.64
N LEU A 4 -14.76 8.74 7.97
CA LEU A 4 -14.72 7.29 7.74
C LEU A 4 -13.74 6.92 6.63
N ALA A 5 -13.67 7.73 5.57
CA ALA A 5 -12.74 7.52 4.46
C ALA A 5 -11.26 7.50 4.90
N PRO A 6 -10.74 8.49 5.67
CA PRO A 6 -9.36 8.45 6.14
C PRO A 6 -9.13 7.34 7.16
N LEU A 7 -10.11 7.01 8.01
CA LEU A 7 -10.01 5.87 8.93
C LEU A 7 -9.85 4.54 8.19
N LEU A 8 -10.65 4.32 7.14
CA LEU A 8 -10.56 3.12 6.30
C LEU A 8 -9.21 3.07 5.56
N LEU A 9 -8.75 4.21 5.04
CA LEU A 9 -7.46 4.31 4.38
C LEU A 9 -6.31 3.99 5.34
N LEU A 10 -6.32 4.56 6.55
CA LEU A 10 -5.30 4.31 7.59
C LEU A 10 -5.31 2.86 8.08
N SER A 11 -6.47 2.21 8.11
CA SER A 11 -6.60 0.79 8.44
C SER A 11 -6.22 -0.16 7.31
N SER A 12 -5.93 0.37 6.12
CA SER A 12 -5.60 -0.45 4.96
C SER A 12 -4.20 -1.06 5.09
N PRO A 13 -4.01 -2.30 4.60
CA PRO A 13 -2.70 -2.94 4.60
C PRO A 13 -1.66 -2.18 3.75
N ALA A 14 -2.09 -1.38 2.79
CA ALA A 14 -1.21 -0.53 1.99
C ALA A 14 -0.53 0.56 2.84
N VAL A 15 -1.27 1.19 3.76
CA VAL A 15 -0.71 2.17 4.70
C VAL A 15 0.21 1.48 5.71
N THR A 16 -0.14 0.28 6.18
CA THR A 16 0.74 -0.51 7.04
C THR A 16 2.06 -0.86 6.35
N LEU A 17 2.02 -1.25 5.07
CA LEU A 17 3.21 -1.51 4.26
C LEU A 17 4.06 -0.25 4.07
N LEU A 18 3.44 0.87 3.70
CA LEU A 18 4.14 2.15 3.52
C LEU A 18 4.84 2.59 4.82
N LEU A 19 4.13 2.54 5.95
CA LEU A 19 4.70 2.84 7.27
C LEU A 19 5.81 1.85 7.64
N GLY A 20 5.65 0.57 7.28
CA GLY A 20 6.67 -0.46 7.46
C GLY A 20 7.97 -0.14 6.72
N VAL A 21 7.91 0.39 5.49
CA VAL A 21 9.09 0.84 4.73
C VAL A 21 9.82 1.97 5.45
N PHE A 22 9.09 2.97 5.94
CA PHE A 22 9.69 4.06 6.71
C PHE A 22 10.29 3.56 8.03
N ALA A 23 9.55 2.74 8.79
CA ALA A 23 10.01 2.19 10.05
C ALA A 23 11.26 1.31 9.89
N GLN A 24 11.31 0.49 8.83
CA GLN A 24 12.46 -0.35 8.50
C GLN A 24 13.72 0.49 8.19
N ARG A 25 13.54 1.67 7.60
CA ARG A 25 14.62 2.57 7.21
C ARG A 25 15.11 3.46 8.35
N GLU A 26 14.20 3.90 9.20
CA GLU A 26 14.55 4.49 10.50
C GLU A 26 15.39 3.52 11.34
N LEU A 27 15.04 2.23 11.36
CA LEU A 27 15.79 1.19 12.08
C LEU A 27 17.21 0.96 11.51
N GLN A 28 17.43 1.31 10.25
CA GLN A 28 18.73 1.23 9.57
C GLN A 28 19.53 2.53 9.65
N GLU A 29 19.09 3.50 10.45
CA GLU A 29 19.70 4.82 10.60
C GLU A 29 19.82 5.61 9.27
N ALA A 30 19.00 5.25 8.28
CA ALA A 30 18.99 5.82 6.94
C ALA A 30 17.58 6.35 6.61
N PRO A 31 17.16 7.47 7.21
CA PRO A 31 15.82 8.01 7.03
C PRO A 31 15.58 8.37 5.58
N LEU A 32 14.39 8.02 5.08
CA LEU A 32 14.00 8.27 3.70
C LEU A 32 13.31 9.62 3.57
N ALA A 33 13.59 10.32 2.47
CA ALA A 33 12.71 11.40 2.07
C ALA A 33 11.32 10.84 1.69
N PRO A 34 10.23 11.63 1.83
CA PRO A 34 8.88 11.17 1.51
C PRO A 34 8.73 10.59 0.09
N LEU A 35 9.41 11.21 -0.89
CA LEU A 35 9.40 10.77 -2.29
C LEU A 35 10.14 9.42 -2.46
N GLU A 36 11.24 9.23 -1.76
CA GLU A 36 12.04 8.00 -1.81
C GLU A 36 11.29 6.84 -1.16
N GLY A 37 10.62 7.09 -0.04
CA GLY A 37 9.74 6.10 0.60
C GLY A 37 8.56 5.71 -0.29
N TRP A 38 7.99 6.66 -1.03
CA TRP A 38 6.97 6.36 -2.03
C TRP A 38 7.50 5.50 -3.18
N GLN A 39 8.69 5.80 -3.70
CA GLN A 39 9.33 5.00 -4.75
C GLN A 39 9.62 3.58 -4.29
N LEU A 40 10.18 3.40 -3.08
CA LEU A 40 10.48 2.09 -2.51
C LEU A 40 9.21 1.28 -2.21
N PHE A 41 8.14 1.94 -1.77
CA PHE A 41 6.83 1.32 -1.62
C PHE A 41 6.31 0.80 -2.98
N LEU A 42 6.33 1.64 -4.02
CA LEU A 42 5.90 1.22 -5.36
C LEU A 42 6.78 0.09 -5.92
N GLN A 43 8.09 0.13 -5.64
CA GLN A 43 9.01 -0.92 -6.03
C GLN A 43 8.71 -2.23 -5.31
N ALA A 44 8.50 -2.22 -3.98
CA ALA A 44 8.14 -3.40 -3.21
C ALA A 44 6.79 -4.00 -3.66
N VAL A 45 5.84 -3.14 -4.04
CA VAL A 45 4.56 -3.58 -4.62
C VAL A 45 4.78 -4.19 -6.01
N ALA A 46 5.64 -3.60 -6.84
CA ALA A 46 5.94 -4.10 -8.18
C ALA A 46 6.73 -5.42 -8.14
N GLU A 47 7.74 -5.53 -7.28
CA GLU A 47 8.49 -6.77 -7.01
C GLU A 47 7.55 -7.84 -6.45
N GLY A 48 6.71 -7.48 -5.46
CA GLY A 48 5.61 -8.29 -4.98
C GLY A 48 4.47 -8.51 -5.99
N LEU A 49 4.58 -8.04 -7.22
CA LEU A 49 3.67 -8.38 -8.32
C LEU A 49 4.40 -9.18 -9.42
N LEU A 50 5.71 -9.00 -9.55
CA LEU A 50 6.57 -9.60 -10.58
C LEU A 50 7.17 -10.94 -10.12
N ASP A 51 7.62 -11.06 -8.87
CA ASP A 51 8.04 -12.35 -8.27
C ASP A 51 6.89 -13.37 -8.22
N HIS A 52 5.66 -12.90 -8.45
CA HIS A 52 4.42 -13.67 -8.41
C HIS A 52 4.15 -14.51 -9.66
N HIS A 53 5.02 -14.48 -10.67
CA HIS A 53 4.99 -15.51 -11.72
C HIS A 53 5.52 -16.87 -11.24
N LEU A 54 6.22 -16.93 -10.09
CA LEU A 54 6.91 -18.14 -9.63
C LEU A 54 6.34 -18.77 -8.34
N TYR A 55 5.61 -18.04 -7.48
CA TYR A 55 5.23 -18.53 -6.14
C TYR A 55 3.76 -18.25 -5.71
N GLY A 56 2.79 -18.96 -6.29
CA GLY A 56 1.57 -19.36 -5.57
C GLY A 56 0.35 -18.43 -5.58
N ALA A 57 -0.74 -18.96 -6.17
CA ALA A 57 -2.04 -18.34 -6.50
C ALA A 57 -2.91 -17.75 -5.35
N LEU A 58 -2.43 -17.63 -4.11
CA LEU A 58 -3.27 -17.26 -2.95
C LEU A 58 -2.99 -15.86 -2.39
N VAL A 59 -1.74 -15.40 -2.42
CA VAL A 59 -1.36 -14.06 -1.92
C VAL A 59 -1.71 -12.98 -2.96
N PHE A 60 -1.61 -13.33 -4.24
CA PHE A 60 -1.95 -12.47 -5.37
C PHE A 60 -3.42 -11.96 -5.36
N PRO A 61 -4.45 -12.83 -5.26
CA PRO A 61 -5.82 -12.35 -5.19
C PRO A 61 -6.07 -11.54 -3.92
N ALA A 62 -5.41 -11.83 -2.79
CA ALA A 62 -5.58 -11.06 -1.55
C ALA A 62 -4.92 -9.67 -1.63
N GLY A 63 -3.72 -9.56 -2.23
CA GLY A 63 -3.05 -8.29 -2.47
C GLY A 63 -3.79 -7.43 -3.50
N ALA A 64 -4.24 -8.04 -4.60
CA ALA A 64 -5.10 -7.39 -5.58
C ALA A 64 -6.46 -6.99 -4.96
N LEU A 65 -7.10 -7.85 -4.17
CA LEU A 65 -8.32 -7.53 -3.42
C LEU A 65 -8.10 -6.60 -2.23
N ALA A 66 -6.88 -6.27 -1.83
CA ALA A 66 -6.65 -5.22 -0.84
C ALA A 66 -6.43 -3.89 -1.56
N LEU A 67 -5.58 -3.88 -2.59
CA LEU A 67 -5.22 -2.68 -3.32
C LEU A 67 -6.38 -2.16 -4.19
N TYR A 68 -7.11 -3.06 -4.85
CA TYR A 68 -8.20 -2.72 -5.78
C TYR A 68 -9.43 -2.10 -5.09
N PRO A 69 -10.00 -2.64 -4.00
CA PRO A 69 -11.08 -1.97 -3.28
C PRO A 69 -10.59 -0.78 -2.46
N CYS A 70 -9.33 -0.71 -2.02
CA CYS A 70 -8.81 0.52 -1.41
C CYS A 70 -8.73 1.66 -2.45
N TRP A 71 -8.31 1.35 -3.68
CA TRP A 71 -8.30 2.28 -4.80
C TRP A 71 -9.71 2.67 -5.24
N LEU A 72 -10.63 1.71 -5.34
CA LEU A 72 -12.04 1.97 -5.67
C LEU A 72 -12.76 2.74 -4.55
N LEU A 73 -12.48 2.48 -3.27
CA LEU A 73 -13.04 3.25 -2.14
C LEU A 73 -12.53 4.69 -2.16
N LEU A 74 -11.23 4.89 -2.46
CA LEU A 74 -10.66 6.22 -2.67
C LEU A 74 -11.37 6.93 -3.83
N TRP A 75 -11.56 6.25 -4.96
CA TRP A 75 -12.25 6.79 -6.13
C TRP A 75 -13.73 7.09 -5.86
N ASN A 76 -14.41 6.21 -5.12
CA ASN A 76 -15.82 6.36 -4.76
C ASN A 76 -15.99 7.58 -3.83
N VAL A 77 -15.10 7.78 -2.85
CA VAL A 77 -15.13 8.96 -1.97
C VAL A 77 -14.79 10.26 -2.73
N LEU A 78 -13.85 10.22 -3.67
CA LEU A 78 -13.39 11.41 -4.40
C LEU A 78 -14.37 11.84 -5.51
N PHE A 79 -15.01 10.90 -6.18
CA PHE A 79 -15.77 11.18 -7.40
C PHE A 79 -17.29 10.98 -7.27
N TRP A 80 -17.78 10.22 -6.29
CA TRP A 80 -19.21 9.96 -6.10
C TRP A 80 -19.67 10.53 -4.75
N LYS A 81 -20.49 11.60 -4.79
CA LYS A 81 -21.10 12.24 -3.61
C LYS A 81 -21.97 11.28 -2.80
#